data_AF-A0A931Y0B1-F1
#
_entry.id   AF-A0A931Y0B1-F1
#
_cell.length_a   1.000
_cell.length_b   1.000
_cell.length_c   1.000
_cell.angle_alpha   90.00
_cell.angle_beta   90.00
_cell.angle_gamma   90.00
#
_symmetry.space_group_name_H-M   'P 1'
#
loop_
_entity.id
_entity.type
_entity.pdbx_description
1 polymer ?
#
loop_
_entity_poly.entity_id
_entity_poly.type
_entity_poly.pdbx_seq_one_letter_code
_entity_poly.pdbx_strand_id
1 'polypeptide(L)'
;MPRRITGLVFAASVASAAACGARTTLDEGQPRPDTGVDTYVPPECTRTEDCAGFEDKCAPVGCSGGKCVALPKVTCDDGNSCTDDACEPASGKCTATPKTLDLDGDGHRAPLPGKRPGEPGACGDDCDDTSGKAFPGNKEVCDGVDNDCNGVVDDAMMYVPQDPTVDAVRVSELGEAPAGPAGLAWSGESYLAGYTATISGKTRLKGAFLDPNGKKIAEARITNNTIDALEGRVVWTGAFFGTAWSDRRDGSWEIYFNRLNAKGEKLGPDLKVSEDPTWSINLSLAWTGKEFALAWQDQRELDPDFGIWGARVDVDGKPVGGNVKLADGQGGSPELAVGLGTIALAWTVTVGKQHRVWAAVFDRDFNRVVEPFEITGKSVSGVFPVITWNKDRYVVAFYDPDSTKKAVWGFAFDEKGNTLVALTQLTESPRFSRYPSLLPLGDRALLVWSDTKDGGGGYELYTKMLDPNLKPMGTEQRITRAVGDSIFPVSTFGPTGDIGVLFRDDRLGSLQTFFTRLVCKAK
;
A
#
# COMPACT_ATOMS: atom_id res chain seq x y z
N MET A 1 40.90 -7.72 -6.05
CA MET A 1 41.59 -9.03 -6.02
C MET A 1 40.56 -10.13 -5.87
N PRO A 2 40.38 -11.01 -6.88
CA PRO A 2 39.80 -12.33 -6.68
C PRO A 2 40.74 -13.43 -7.21
N ARG A 3 40.90 -14.54 -6.48
CA ARG A 3 41.62 -15.73 -6.96
C ARG A 3 40.62 -16.78 -7.45
N ARG A 4 40.64 -17.04 -8.77
CA ARG A 4 40.18 -18.28 -9.42
C ARG A 4 41.41 -19.14 -9.70
N ILE A 5 41.33 -20.45 -9.51
CA ILE A 5 42.24 -21.42 -10.12
C ILE A 5 41.39 -22.44 -10.88
N THR A 6 41.66 -22.52 -12.17
CA THR A 6 41.12 -23.41 -13.20
C THR A 6 41.82 -24.77 -13.20
N GLY A 7 41.10 -25.82 -13.58
CA GLY A 7 41.63 -27.18 -13.76
C GLY A 7 42.39 -27.41 -15.07
N LEU A 8 42.93 -28.63 -15.24
CA LEU A 8 43.30 -29.21 -16.53
C LEU A 8 43.30 -30.75 -16.48
N VAL A 9 43.06 -31.35 -17.63
CA VAL A 9 42.73 -32.76 -17.94
C VAL A 9 43.88 -33.39 -18.77
N PHE A 10 44.01 -34.73 -18.73
CA PHE A 10 44.29 -35.69 -19.85
C PHE A 10 45.32 -36.83 -19.58
N ALA A 11 44.77 -38.05 -19.50
CA ALA A 11 45.00 -39.27 -20.29
C ALA A 11 46.37 -40.01 -20.41
N ALA A 12 46.27 -41.31 -20.07
CA ALA A 12 46.65 -42.53 -20.83
C ALA A 12 48.12 -42.94 -21.06
N SER A 13 48.50 -44.16 -20.62
CA SER A 13 48.55 -45.37 -21.48
C SER A 13 49.64 -46.43 -21.09
N VAL A 14 49.22 -47.71 -21.18
CA VAL A 14 49.89 -49.02 -21.48
C VAL A 14 51.15 -49.58 -20.76
N ALA A 15 51.02 -50.88 -20.43
CA ALA A 15 51.88 -52.03 -20.80
C ALA A 15 52.71 -52.77 -19.72
N SER A 16 52.63 -54.11 -19.81
CA SER A 16 53.20 -55.18 -18.98
C SER A 16 54.64 -55.60 -19.34
N ALA A 17 55.35 -56.29 -18.42
CA ALA A 17 55.88 -57.67 -18.55
C ALA A 17 57.11 -58.01 -17.66
N ALA A 18 57.21 -59.32 -17.30
CA ALA A 18 58.38 -60.17 -16.96
C ALA A 18 58.89 -60.22 -15.49
N ALA A 19 59.32 -61.35 -14.86
CA ALA A 19 59.47 -62.78 -15.24
C ALA A 19 59.81 -63.72 -14.03
N CYS A 20 59.49 -65.01 -14.19
CA CYS A 20 60.16 -66.31 -13.84
C CYS A 20 60.65 -66.81 -12.45
N GLY A 21 60.34 -68.11 -12.19
CA GLY A 21 61.14 -69.13 -11.45
C GLY A 21 60.35 -69.84 -10.33
N ALA A 22 60.27 -71.16 -10.11
CA ALA A 22 60.85 -72.39 -10.68
C ALA A 22 59.95 -73.62 -10.27
N ARG A 23 60.13 -74.77 -10.94
CA ARG A 23 59.48 -76.07 -10.63
C ARG A 23 60.28 -76.89 -9.59
N THR A 24 59.60 -77.72 -8.77
CA THR A 24 59.81 -79.19 -8.69
C THR A 24 58.72 -79.89 -7.87
N THR A 25 58.50 -81.14 -8.26
CA THR A 25 57.49 -82.17 -7.94
C THR A 25 57.57 -82.79 -6.54
N LEU A 26 56.44 -83.29 -6.02
CA LEU A 26 56.25 -84.71 -5.65
C LEU A 26 54.75 -85.00 -5.41
N ASP A 27 54.27 -86.06 -6.05
CA ASP A 27 52.95 -86.70 -5.92
C ASP A 27 53.16 -88.01 -5.17
N GLU A 28 52.48 -88.20 -4.04
CA GLU A 28 52.17 -89.51 -3.46
C GLU A 28 50.76 -89.48 -2.86
N GLY A 29 49.81 -90.08 -3.59
CA GLY A 29 48.93 -91.17 -3.09
C GLY A 29 47.97 -90.90 -1.92
N GLN A 30 46.67 -90.94 -2.22
CA GLN A 30 45.53 -90.80 -1.28
C GLN A 30 45.32 -91.98 -0.31
N PRO A 31 44.52 -91.76 0.74
CA PRO A 31 43.28 -92.53 0.87
C PRO A 31 42.01 -91.65 1.00
N ARG A 32 40.95 -92.12 0.32
CA ARG A 32 39.56 -91.65 0.36
C ARG A 32 38.91 -91.93 1.75
N PRO A 33 37.62 -91.62 1.93
CA PRO A 33 36.91 -90.34 1.80
C PRO A 33 36.30 -89.99 3.17
N ASP A 34 36.31 -88.72 3.58
CA ASP A 34 35.47 -88.31 4.71
C ASP A 34 34.24 -87.54 4.23
N THR A 35 33.13 -88.03 4.74
CA THR A 35 31.76 -87.65 4.44
C THR A 35 31.39 -86.38 5.17
N GLY A 36 30.81 -85.43 4.44
CA GLY A 36 30.12 -84.29 5.03
C GLY A 36 30.86 -82.98 4.83
N VAL A 37 30.40 -82.21 3.85
CA VAL A 37 30.63 -80.76 3.86
C VAL A 37 29.75 -80.22 4.99
N ASP A 38 30.30 -80.12 6.20
CA ASP A 38 29.70 -79.30 7.24
C ASP A 38 29.98 -77.84 6.87
N THR A 39 29.00 -77.21 6.22
CA THR A 39 29.02 -75.78 5.94
C THR A 39 28.81 -75.02 7.25
N TYR A 40 29.83 -74.97 8.12
CA TYR A 40 29.81 -74.05 9.25
C TYR A 40 29.94 -72.63 8.71
N VAL A 41 28.80 -71.96 8.56
CA VAL A 41 28.73 -70.53 8.32
C VAL A 41 28.87 -69.87 9.70
N PRO A 42 29.97 -69.16 10.00
CA PRO A 42 30.11 -68.47 11.28
C PRO A 42 28.94 -67.50 11.47
N PRO A 43 28.40 -67.39 12.69
CA PRO A 43 27.29 -66.50 12.98
C PRO A 43 27.71 -65.05 12.70
N GLU A 44 26.79 -64.26 12.17
CA GLU A 44 26.96 -62.85 11.84
C GLU A 44 27.22 -62.00 13.09
N CYS A 45 26.73 -62.45 14.25
CA CYS A 45 26.92 -61.80 15.54
C CYS A 45 26.93 -62.81 16.68
N THR A 46 27.54 -62.45 17.81
CA THR A 46 27.47 -63.16 19.09
C THR A 46 26.90 -62.29 20.21
N ARG A 47 27.03 -60.97 20.08
CA ARG A 47 26.43 -59.94 20.93
C ARG A 47 25.88 -58.82 20.05
N THR A 48 25.02 -57.98 20.62
CA THR A 48 24.40 -56.86 19.91
C THR A 48 25.43 -55.87 19.35
N GLU A 49 26.57 -55.67 20.04
CA GLU A 49 27.62 -54.76 19.56
C GLU A 49 28.31 -55.25 18.28
N ASP A 50 28.16 -56.53 17.93
CA ASP A 50 28.71 -57.08 16.68
C ASP A 50 27.86 -56.68 15.46
N CYS A 51 26.63 -56.18 15.67
CA CYS A 51 25.71 -55.80 14.61
C CYS A 51 25.92 -54.36 14.14
N ALA A 52 26.10 -54.17 12.83
CA ALA A 52 26.15 -52.83 12.24
C ALA A 52 24.87 -52.03 12.56
N GLY A 53 25.04 -50.81 13.08
CA GLY A 53 23.93 -49.93 13.47
C GLY A 53 23.47 -50.06 14.93
N PHE A 54 24.13 -50.88 15.77
CA PHE A 54 23.75 -51.04 17.19
C PHE A 54 23.81 -49.74 18.02
N GLU A 55 24.56 -48.73 17.55
CA GLU A 55 24.66 -47.42 18.17
C GLU A 55 23.41 -46.55 17.96
N ASP A 56 22.59 -46.85 16.94
CA ASP A 56 21.33 -46.16 16.68
C ASP A 56 20.23 -46.74 17.58
N LYS A 57 19.99 -46.07 18.71
CA LYS A 57 18.93 -46.43 19.66
C LYS A 57 17.52 -46.16 19.14
N CYS A 58 17.37 -45.45 18.02
CA CYS A 58 16.08 -45.17 17.39
C CYS A 58 15.66 -46.27 16.41
N ALA A 59 16.63 -46.93 15.79
CA ALA A 59 16.44 -48.13 14.99
C ALA A 59 17.27 -49.30 15.55
N PRO A 60 16.96 -49.76 16.79
CA PRO A 60 17.80 -50.72 17.47
C PRO A 60 17.91 -52.03 16.69
N VAL A 61 19.10 -52.61 16.68
CA VAL A 61 19.38 -53.95 16.17
C VAL A 61 19.85 -54.84 17.32
N GLY A 62 19.60 -56.15 17.23
CA GLY A 62 19.99 -57.11 18.26
C GLY A 62 20.50 -58.40 17.64
N CYS A 63 21.32 -59.16 18.38
CA CYS A 63 21.76 -60.46 17.94
C CYS A 63 20.77 -61.55 18.38
N SER A 64 20.16 -62.26 17.43
CA SER A 64 19.24 -63.37 17.71
C SER A 64 19.53 -64.56 16.82
N GLY A 65 19.81 -65.73 17.41
CA GLY A 65 20.13 -66.94 16.67
C GLY A 65 21.38 -66.84 15.79
N GLY A 66 22.36 -66.00 16.18
CA GLY A 66 23.58 -65.77 15.41
C GLY A 66 23.42 -64.87 14.17
N LYS A 67 22.29 -64.15 14.06
CA LYS A 67 22.01 -63.17 13.01
C LYS A 67 21.62 -61.82 13.58
N CYS A 68 21.98 -60.75 12.89
CA CYS A 68 21.56 -59.40 13.26
C CYS A 68 20.11 -59.19 12.84
N VAL A 69 19.24 -58.92 13.81
CA VAL A 69 17.81 -58.69 13.59
C VAL A 69 17.44 -57.26 13.99
N ALA A 70 16.58 -56.63 13.18
CA ALA A 70 16.00 -55.35 13.54
C ALA A 70 15.02 -55.53 14.72
N LEU A 71 15.16 -54.69 15.74
CA LEU A 71 14.24 -54.58 16.84
C LEU A 71 13.18 -53.49 16.53
N PRO A 72 12.08 -53.41 17.30
CA PRO A 72 11.08 -52.37 17.10
C PRO A 72 11.71 -50.97 17.16
N LYS A 73 11.43 -50.15 16.14
CA LYS A 73 11.90 -48.76 16.09
C LYS A 73 11.22 -47.91 17.15
N VAL A 74 11.94 -46.92 17.67
CA VAL A 74 11.35 -45.89 18.55
C VAL A 74 10.52 -44.95 17.68
N THR A 75 9.22 -44.86 17.98
CA THR A 75 8.30 -43.91 17.34
C THR A 75 8.10 -42.72 18.27
N CYS A 76 8.50 -41.53 17.82
CA CYS A 76 8.44 -40.30 18.62
C CYS A 76 7.25 -39.40 18.30
N ASP A 77 6.37 -39.83 17.39
CA ASP A 77 5.14 -39.11 17.03
C ASP A 77 4.28 -38.88 18.27
N ASP A 78 4.16 -37.61 18.68
CA ASP A 78 3.36 -37.19 19.84
C ASP A 78 1.91 -36.84 19.45
N GLY A 79 1.56 -37.04 18.18
CA GLY A 79 0.26 -36.71 17.59
C GLY A 79 0.07 -35.21 17.34
N ASN A 80 1.08 -34.37 17.59
CA ASN A 80 1.05 -32.95 17.31
C ASN A 80 1.65 -32.67 15.93
N SER A 81 0.78 -32.41 14.96
CA SER A 81 1.21 -32.04 13.60
C SER A 81 2.08 -30.77 13.52
N CYS A 82 2.17 -29.99 14.61
CA CYS A 82 2.94 -28.76 14.70
C CYS A 82 4.34 -28.92 15.30
N THR A 83 4.75 -30.15 15.62
CA THR A 83 6.12 -30.48 16.00
C THR A 83 6.79 -31.34 14.93
N ASP A 84 8.08 -31.14 14.78
CA ASP A 84 8.97 -32.08 14.12
C ASP A 84 9.48 -33.05 15.18
N ASP A 85 8.91 -34.26 15.15
CA ASP A 85 9.23 -35.32 16.08
C ASP A 85 10.42 -36.12 15.57
N ALA A 86 11.50 -36.08 16.33
CA ALA A 86 12.73 -36.79 16.00
C ALA A 86 13.16 -37.67 17.18
N CYS A 87 13.76 -38.81 16.85
CA CYS A 87 14.46 -39.63 17.82
C CYS A 87 15.97 -39.34 17.70
N GLU A 88 16.62 -39.04 18.82
CA GLU A 88 18.06 -38.82 18.87
C GLU A 88 18.82 -40.16 18.87
N PRO A 89 19.61 -40.50 17.82
CA PRO A 89 20.19 -41.84 17.65
C PRO A 89 21.07 -42.30 18.82
N ALA A 90 21.82 -41.40 19.44
CA ALA A 90 22.76 -41.73 20.52
C ALA A 90 22.06 -42.06 21.86
N SER A 91 20.87 -41.51 22.09
CA SER A 91 20.16 -41.62 23.38
C SER A 91 18.86 -42.43 23.28
N GLY A 92 18.25 -42.48 22.10
CA GLY A 92 16.90 -43.00 21.89
C GLY A 92 15.82 -42.07 22.45
N LYS A 93 16.18 -40.84 22.88
CA LYS A 93 15.20 -39.86 23.37
C LYS A 93 14.42 -39.25 22.21
N CYS A 94 13.13 -39.08 22.44
CA CYS A 94 12.27 -38.29 21.57
C CYS A 94 12.42 -36.80 21.86
N THR A 95 12.48 -36.01 20.80
CA THR A 95 12.42 -34.55 20.80
C THR A 95 11.28 -34.11 19.91
N ALA A 96 10.46 -33.18 20.39
CA ALA A 96 9.40 -32.55 19.62
C ALA A 96 9.77 -31.07 19.47
N THR A 97 10.21 -30.68 18.28
CA THR A 97 10.63 -29.29 18.01
C THR A 97 9.50 -28.54 17.33
N PRO A 98 9.04 -27.38 17.82
CA PRO A 98 8.03 -26.59 17.13
C PRO A 98 8.44 -26.29 15.69
N LYS A 99 7.51 -26.47 14.74
CA LYS A 99 7.75 -26.16 13.31
C LYS A 99 7.89 -24.66 13.02
N THR A 100 7.45 -23.84 13.96
CA THR A 100 7.44 -22.38 13.90
C THR A 100 8.20 -21.84 15.11
N LEU A 101 8.85 -20.70 14.92
CA LEU A 101 9.59 -20.02 15.97
C LEU A 101 8.75 -18.86 16.50
N ASP A 102 9.11 -18.43 17.71
CA ASP A 102 8.64 -17.22 18.36
C ASP A 102 9.85 -16.28 18.31
N LEU A 103 9.87 -15.35 17.35
CA LEU A 103 11.05 -14.53 17.06
C LEU A 103 11.17 -13.31 17.98
N ASP A 104 10.07 -12.79 18.52
CA ASP A 104 10.08 -11.63 19.42
C ASP A 104 9.93 -11.99 20.91
N GLY A 105 9.58 -13.25 21.22
CA GLY A 105 9.50 -13.80 22.56
C GLY A 105 8.22 -13.46 23.32
N ASP A 106 7.13 -13.08 22.64
CA ASP A 106 5.86 -12.74 23.28
C ASP A 106 4.99 -13.96 23.63
N GLY A 107 5.40 -15.16 23.18
CA GLY A 107 4.73 -16.43 23.42
C GLY A 107 3.84 -16.91 22.27
N HIS A 108 3.68 -16.10 21.23
CA HIS A 108 3.03 -16.45 19.98
C HIS A 108 4.07 -16.81 18.91
N ARG A 109 3.62 -17.46 17.84
CA ARG A 109 4.50 -17.92 16.76
C ARG A 109 3.90 -17.56 15.42
N ALA A 110 4.75 -17.22 14.45
CA ALA A 110 4.32 -17.11 13.06
C ALA A 110 3.60 -18.38 12.59
N PRO A 111 2.52 -18.28 11.78
CA PRO A 111 1.94 -19.43 11.11
C PRO A 111 2.91 -20.01 10.07
N LEU A 112 2.70 -21.28 9.73
CA LEU A 112 3.39 -21.92 8.62
C LEU A 112 3.21 -21.13 7.31
N PRO A 113 4.20 -21.11 6.41
CA PRO A 113 4.08 -20.38 5.14
C PRO A 113 2.81 -20.73 4.35
N GLY A 114 2.05 -19.70 3.97
CA GLY A 114 0.79 -19.84 3.23
C GLY A 114 -0.45 -20.10 4.10
N LYS A 115 -0.30 -20.09 5.43
CA LYS A 115 -1.39 -20.20 6.41
C LYS A 115 -1.67 -18.84 7.03
N ARG A 116 -2.94 -18.58 7.38
CA ARG A 116 -3.30 -17.43 8.21
C ARG A 116 -2.97 -17.70 9.68
N PRO A 117 -2.62 -16.67 10.46
CA PRO A 117 -2.49 -16.81 11.90
C PRO A 117 -3.76 -17.44 12.51
N GLY A 118 -3.57 -18.48 13.32
CA GLY A 118 -4.66 -19.14 14.06
C GLY A 118 -5.54 -20.09 13.24
N GLU A 119 -5.31 -20.26 11.93
CA GLU A 119 -6.09 -21.22 11.15
C GLU A 119 -5.73 -22.68 11.49
N PRO A 120 -6.63 -23.67 11.27
CA PRO A 120 -6.33 -25.07 11.54
C PRO A 120 -5.05 -25.57 10.83
N GLY A 121 -4.11 -26.07 11.63
CA GLY A 121 -2.81 -26.55 11.16
C GLY A 121 -1.82 -25.44 10.78
N ALA A 122 -2.09 -24.19 11.15
CA ALA A 122 -1.15 -23.08 10.98
C ALA A 122 0.08 -23.21 11.87
N CYS A 123 -0.05 -23.87 13.02
CA CYS A 123 1.03 -24.04 14.01
C CYS A 123 1.59 -22.72 14.55
N GLY A 124 0.82 -21.65 14.42
CA GLY A 124 1.15 -20.30 14.87
C GLY A 124 -0.07 -19.41 14.70
N ASP A 125 -0.17 -18.40 15.54
CA ASP A 125 -1.28 -17.46 15.63
C ASP A 125 -0.82 -16.00 15.63
N ASP A 126 0.48 -15.75 15.46
CA ASP A 126 1.07 -14.43 15.33
C ASP A 126 1.02 -13.92 13.89
N CYS A 127 0.55 -12.69 13.68
CA CYS A 127 0.49 -12.04 12.39
C CYS A 127 1.76 -11.26 12.01
N ASP A 128 2.58 -10.87 12.97
CA ASP A 128 3.92 -10.29 12.81
C ASP A 128 4.85 -10.70 13.96
N ASP A 129 5.41 -11.90 13.83
CA ASP A 129 6.32 -12.57 14.77
C ASP A 129 7.62 -11.78 15.05
N THR A 130 7.83 -10.65 14.38
CA THR A 130 8.95 -9.73 14.64
C THR A 130 8.59 -8.61 15.61
N SER A 131 7.34 -8.57 16.08
CA SER A 131 6.77 -7.49 16.88
C SER A 131 5.88 -8.03 17.99
N GLY A 132 6.37 -8.02 19.23
CA GLY A 132 5.62 -8.45 20.43
C GLY A 132 4.45 -7.52 20.84
N LYS A 133 3.95 -6.73 19.88
CA LYS A 133 2.72 -5.95 19.94
C LYS A 133 1.66 -6.49 18.97
N ALA A 134 1.94 -7.53 18.21
CA ALA A 134 1.06 -8.06 17.17
C ALA A 134 0.75 -9.52 17.48
N PHE A 135 -0.19 -9.78 18.39
CA PHE A 135 -0.54 -11.13 18.80
C PHE A 135 -2.03 -11.27 19.09
N PRO A 136 -2.60 -12.48 18.99
CA PRO A 136 -4.02 -12.73 19.20
C PRO A 136 -4.60 -12.08 20.47
N GLY A 137 -5.57 -11.20 20.28
CA GLY A 137 -6.31 -10.55 21.36
C GLY A 137 -5.55 -9.46 22.10
N ASN A 138 -4.42 -8.98 21.57
CA ASN A 138 -3.80 -7.75 22.06
C ASN A 138 -4.71 -6.53 21.84
N LYS A 139 -4.31 -5.36 22.35
CA LYS A 139 -5.07 -4.13 22.16
C LYS A 139 -4.60 -3.38 20.90
N GLU A 140 -5.56 -3.04 20.04
CA GLU A 140 -5.36 -2.13 18.92
C GLU A 140 -4.87 -0.74 19.35
N VAL A 141 -3.92 -0.23 18.58
CA VAL A 141 -3.44 1.15 18.59
C VAL A 141 -3.34 1.63 17.15
N CYS A 142 -3.32 2.94 16.92
CA CYS A 142 -3.31 3.46 15.55
C CYS A 142 -1.90 3.55 14.98
N ASP A 143 -1.26 2.40 14.83
CA ASP A 143 0.07 2.28 14.23
C ASP A 143 0.03 1.64 12.84
N GLY A 144 -1.16 1.26 12.35
CA GLY A 144 -1.32 0.62 11.05
C GLY A 144 -0.94 -0.86 11.07
N VAL A 145 -0.81 -1.46 12.26
CA VAL A 145 -0.59 -2.88 12.50
C VAL A 145 -1.88 -3.51 13.01
N ASP A 146 -2.13 -4.75 12.62
CA ASP A 146 -3.19 -5.58 13.19
C ASP A 146 -2.67 -6.10 14.54
N ASN A 147 -2.85 -5.33 15.62
CA ASN A 147 -2.21 -5.65 16.90
C ASN A 147 -2.80 -6.91 17.52
N ASP A 148 -4.09 -7.16 17.31
CA ASP A 148 -4.82 -8.29 17.89
C ASP A 148 -4.91 -9.52 16.96
N CYS A 149 -4.28 -9.44 15.79
CA CYS A 149 -4.21 -10.46 14.74
C CYS A 149 -5.58 -11.00 14.30
N ASN A 150 -6.62 -10.17 14.31
CA ASN A 150 -7.96 -10.55 13.85
C ASN A 150 -8.13 -10.47 12.31
N GLY A 151 -7.11 -9.96 11.62
CA GLY A 151 -7.07 -9.78 10.16
C GLY A 151 -7.54 -8.40 9.69
N VAL A 152 -7.81 -7.48 10.62
CA VAL A 152 -8.30 -6.12 10.34
C VAL A 152 -7.50 -5.12 11.18
N VAL A 153 -6.70 -4.29 10.53
CA VAL A 153 -5.85 -3.29 11.18
C VAL A 153 -6.72 -2.27 11.94
N ASP A 154 -6.25 -1.80 13.11
CA ASP A 154 -6.85 -0.84 14.04
C ASP A 154 -8.39 -0.85 14.12
N ASP A 155 -9.05 -2.00 14.04
CA ASP A 155 -10.50 -2.10 13.91
C ASP A 155 -11.26 -1.68 15.18
N ALA A 156 -10.59 -1.69 16.33
CA ALA A 156 -11.08 -1.11 17.59
C ALA A 156 -10.73 0.40 17.75
N MET A 157 -10.18 1.04 16.72
CA MET A 157 -9.81 2.46 16.74
C MET A 157 -10.72 3.31 15.84
N MET A 158 -10.72 4.62 16.04
CA MET A 158 -11.48 5.56 15.20
C MET A 158 -10.84 6.94 15.19
N TYR A 159 -11.05 7.67 14.10
CA TYR A 159 -10.59 9.05 13.96
C TYR A 159 -11.66 10.03 14.42
N VAL A 160 -11.35 10.80 15.47
CA VAL A 160 -12.22 11.83 16.04
C VAL A 160 -11.53 13.19 16.00
N PRO A 161 -12.26 14.31 16.00
CA PRO A 161 -11.65 15.62 16.17
C PRO A 161 -10.85 15.71 17.47
N GLN A 162 -9.67 16.34 17.43
CA GLN A 162 -8.76 16.44 18.58
C GLN A 162 -9.43 17.09 19.79
N ASP A 163 -10.12 18.20 19.58
CA ASP A 163 -10.94 18.88 20.56
C ASP A 163 -12.18 19.46 19.87
N PRO A 164 -13.40 19.07 20.26
CA PRO A 164 -14.63 19.60 19.67
C PRO A 164 -14.88 21.10 19.97
N THR A 165 -14.05 21.72 20.82
CA THR A 165 -14.08 23.14 21.22
C THR A 165 -12.93 23.97 20.64
N VAL A 166 -11.88 23.35 20.10
CA VAL A 166 -10.79 24.07 19.42
C VAL A 166 -11.19 24.23 17.96
N ASP A 167 -11.58 25.45 17.63
CA ASP A 167 -11.90 25.85 16.27
C ASP A 167 -10.73 25.56 15.31
N ALA A 168 -11.09 25.19 14.08
CA ALA A 168 -10.14 25.09 13.00
C ALA A 168 -9.28 26.35 12.90
N VAL A 169 -8.00 26.15 12.61
CA VAL A 169 -7.03 27.25 12.51
C VAL A 169 -7.10 27.83 11.11
N ARG A 170 -7.27 29.14 10.99
CA ARG A 170 -7.23 29.82 9.69
C ARG A 170 -5.81 29.79 9.13
N VAL A 171 -5.66 29.34 7.89
CA VAL A 171 -4.38 29.26 7.16
C VAL A 171 -4.16 30.50 6.29
N SER A 172 -5.21 30.97 5.61
CA SER A 172 -5.18 32.18 4.80
C SER A 172 -5.25 33.46 5.64
N GLU A 173 -4.79 34.57 5.07
CA GLU A 173 -4.93 35.88 5.71
C GLU A 173 -6.34 36.46 5.50
N LEU A 174 -6.83 37.32 6.41
CA LEU A 174 -8.18 37.91 6.27
C LEU A 174 -8.38 38.70 4.97
N GLY A 175 -7.33 39.36 4.47
CA GLY A 175 -7.37 40.08 3.19
C GLY A 175 -7.27 39.19 1.95
N GLU A 176 -7.07 37.88 2.12
CA GLU A 176 -6.94 36.88 1.07
C GLU A 176 -8.27 36.14 0.88
N ALA A 177 -9.32 36.84 0.42
CA ALA A 177 -10.68 36.28 0.28
C ALA A 177 -11.32 36.61 -1.08
N PRO A 178 -12.08 35.68 -1.70
CA PRO A 178 -12.28 34.29 -1.28
C PRO A 178 -11.00 33.44 -1.39
N ALA A 179 -10.81 32.53 -0.44
CA ALA A 179 -9.76 31.51 -0.46
C ALA A 179 -10.31 30.09 -0.28
N GLY A 180 -9.58 29.11 -0.82
CA GLY A 180 -9.93 27.70 -0.70
C GLY A 180 -8.72 26.77 -0.86
N PRO A 181 -8.84 25.53 -0.36
CA PRO A 181 -7.76 24.55 -0.36
C PRO A 181 -7.38 24.13 -1.78
N ALA A 182 -6.11 23.79 -1.97
CA ALA A 182 -5.57 23.33 -3.25
C ALA A 182 -4.82 21.99 -3.08
N GLY A 183 -3.96 21.89 -2.06
CA GLY A 183 -3.22 20.67 -1.74
C GLY A 183 -2.72 20.67 -0.30
N LEU A 184 -2.49 19.48 0.26
CA LEU A 184 -1.97 19.31 1.60
C LEU A 184 -1.07 18.07 1.64
N ALA A 185 0.15 18.21 2.15
CA ALA A 185 1.06 17.09 2.34
C ALA A 185 1.88 17.26 3.63
N TRP A 186 2.19 16.14 4.29
CA TRP A 186 3.03 16.08 5.48
C TRP A 186 4.44 15.60 5.14
N SER A 187 5.46 16.30 5.62
CA SER A 187 6.87 15.98 5.33
C SER A 187 7.53 15.03 6.34
N GLY A 188 6.86 14.72 7.45
CA GLY A 188 7.52 14.17 8.64
C GLY A 188 7.85 15.23 9.70
N GLU A 189 7.92 16.51 9.31
CA GLU A 189 8.22 17.63 10.23
C GLU A 189 7.14 18.73 10.22
N SER A 190 6.62 19.05 9.04
CA SER A 190 5.62 20.10 8.83
C SER A 190 4.64 19.75 7.71
N TYR A 191 3.45 20.33 7.76
CA TYR A 191 2.53 20.31 6.63
C TYR A 191 2.88 21.42 5.65
N LEU A 192 2.81 21.14 4.35
CA LEU A 192 2.69 22.16 3.31
C LEU A 192 1.23 22.24 2.85
N ALA A 193 0.56 23.34 3.20
CA ALA A 193 -0.81 23.64 2.77
C ALA A 193 -0.76 24.60 1.56
N GLY A 194 -1.15 24.11 0.39
CA GLY A 194 -1.42 24.92 -0.79
C GLY A 194 -2.86 25.41 -0.79
N TYR A 195 -3.08 26.69 -1.10
CA TYR A 195 -4.41 27.27 -1.18
C TYR A 195 -4.48 28.36 -2.26
N THR A 196 -5.66 28.57 -2.82
CA THR A 196 -5.94 29.70 -3.72
C THR A 196 -6.60 30.82 -2.94
N ALA A 197 -6.32 32.07 -3.31
CA ALA A 197 -6.92 33.25 -2.70
C ALA A 197 -7.11 34.38 -3.72
N THR A 198 -8.19 35.14 -3.60
CA THR A 198 -8.36 36.36 -4.40
C THR A 198 -7.67 37.52 -3.73
N ILE A 199 -6.70 38.13 -4.41
CA ILE A 199 -5.94 39.28 -3.91
C ILE A 199 -5.94 40.35 -5.00
N SER A 200 -6.50 41.52 -4.68
CA SER A 200 -6.62 42.65 -5.62
C SER A 200 -7.28 42.27 -6.95
N GLY A 201 -8.33 41.45 -6.90
CA GLY A 201 -9.10 41.01 -8.07
C GLY A 201 -8.45 39.92 -8.92
N LYS A 202 -7.33 39.34 -8.47
CA LYS A 202 -6.63 38.24 -9.15
C LYS A 202 -6.60 36.99 -8.29
N THR A 203 -6.69 35.81 -8.90
CA THR A 203 -6.59 34.53 -8.19
C THR A 203 -5.12 34.18 -7.96
N ARG A 204 -4.72 33.97 -6.72
CA ARG A 204 -3.33 33.70 -6.34
C ARG A 204 -3.20 32.32 -5.77
N LEU A 205 -2.22 31.57 -6.25
CA LEU A 205 -1.76 30.39 -5.56
C LEU A 205 -0.80 30.79 -4.44
N LYS A 206 -1.09 30.32 -3.24
CA LYS A 206 -0.37 30.57 -2.00
C LYS A 206 0.01 29.24 -1.35
N GLY A 207 1.02 29.28 -0.50
CA GLY A 207 1.45 28.15 0.30
C GLY A 207 1.79 28.56 1.73
N ALA A 208 1.49 27.71 2.69
CA ALA A 208 1.83 27.91 4.09
C ALA A 208 2.41 26.62 4.69
N PHE A 209 3.52 26.75 5.40
CA PHE A 209 4.00 25.70 6.28
C PHE A 209 3.26 25.77 7.61
N LEU A 210 2.73 24.63 8.04
CA LEU A 210 2.09 24.47 9.33
C LEU A 210 2.93 23.53 10.20
N ASP A 211 3.06 23.86 11.47
CA ASP A 211 3.65 22.96 12.46
C ASP A 211 2.77 21.70 12.66
N PRO A 212 3.23 20.69 13.43
CA PRO A 212 2.44 19.47 13.66
C PRO A 212 1.03 19.72 14.24
N ASN A 213 0.78 20.89 14.86
CA ASN A 213 -0.50 21.28 15.43
C ASN A 213 -1.36 22.15 14.49
N GLY A 214 -0.90 22.42 13.27
CA GLY A 214 -1.62 23.23 12.28
C GLY A 214 -1.37 24.73 12.37
N LYS A 215 -0.50 25.20 13.26
CA LYS A 215 -0.15 26.61 13.34
C LYS A 215 0.77 26.98 12.19
N LYS A 216 0.43 28.06 11.46
CA LYS A 216 1.27 28.62 10.41
C LYS A 216 2.62 29.09 10.98
N ILE A 217 3.71 28.57 10.42
CA ILE A 217 5.10 28.87 10.83
C ILE A 217 5.90 29.60 9.75
N ALA A 218 5.54 29.44 8.47
CA ALA A 218 6.18 30.14 7.37
C ALA A 218 5.27 30.19 6.13
N GLU A 219 5.55 31.12 5.21
CA GLU A 219 5.00 31.13 3.85
C GLU A 219 5.82 30.18 2.96
N ALA A 220 5.14 29.48 2.06
CA ALA A 220 5.77 28.67 1.02
C ALA A 220 5.54 29.29 -0.36
N ARG A 221 6.62 29.49 -1.13
CA ARG A 221 6.56 30.10 -2.47
C ARG A 221 6.41 29.04 -3.55
N ILE A 222 5.18 28.58 -3.79
CA ILE A 222 4.88 27.59 -4.84
C ILE A 222 5.12 28.17 -6.24
N THR A 223 4.56 29.35 -6.53
CA THR A 223 4.81 30.10 -7.77
C THR A 223 5.45 31.44 -7.45
N ASN A 224 6.37 31.90 -8.31
CA ASN A 224 6.95 33.24 -8.22
C ASN A 224 6.15 34.29 -9.01
N ASN A 225 5.10 33.86 -9.73
CA ASN A 225 4.35 34.73 -10.59
C ASN A 225 3.20 35.42 -9.83
N THR A 226 2.96 36.69 -10.16
CA THR A 226 1.87 37.52 -9.64
C THR A 226 0.72 37.63 -10.64
N ILE A 227 0.41 36.57 -11.38
CA ILE A 227 -0.75 36.47 -12.27
C ILE A 227 -1.78 35.47 -11.71
N ASP A 228 -2.86 35.25 -12.44
CA ASP A 228 -3.85 34.26 -12.04
C ASP A 228 -3.23 32.85 -12.04
N ALA A 229 -3.33 32.17 -10.89
CA ALA A 229 -2.85 30.82 -10.66
C ALA A 229 -3.81 30.04 -9.75
N LEU A 230 -4.05 28.75 -10.04
CA LEU A 230 -5.01 27.90 -9.35
C LEU A 230 -4.52 26.45 -9.17
N GLU A 231 -5.31 25.63 -8.45
CA GLU A 231 -5.18 24.17 -8.23
C GLU A 231 -4.00 23.62 -7.42
N GLY A 232 -2.83 24.25 -7.35
CA GLY A 232 -1.84 24.07 -6.26
C GLY A 232 -1.70 22.71 -5.56
N ARG A 233 -1.66 21.61 -6.31
CA ARG A 233 -1.55 20.25 -5.76
C ARG A 233 -0.17 20.08 -5.13
N VAL A 234 -0.09 19.29 -4.05
CA VAL A 234 1.15 19.05 -3.31
C VAL A 234 1.22 17.59 -2.92
N VAL A 235 2.37 16.95 -3.14
CA VAL A 235 2.68 15.59 -2.68
C VAL A 235 4.06 15.57 -2.01
N TRP A 236 4.24 14.73 -0.99
CA TRP A 236 5.55 14.51 -0.36
C TRP A 236 6.19 13.23 -0.92
N THR A 237 7.46 13.31 -1.33
CA THR A 237 8.17 12.15 -1.91
C THR A 237 8.90 11.29 -0.89
N GLY A 238 8.94 11.72 0.37
CA GLY A 238 9.86 11.19 1.38
C GLY A 238 11.08 12.09 1.62
N ALA A 239 11.38 13.02 0.70
CA ALA A 239 12.54 13.90 0.81
C ALA A 239 12.26 15.38 0.43
N PHE A 240 11.31 15.61 -0.46
CA PHE A 240 10.92 16.95 -0.91
C PHE A 240 9.46 16.95 -1.35
N PHE A 241 8.86 18.14 -1.47
CA PHE A 241 7.53 18.31 -2.02
C PHE A 241 7.57 18.40 -3.53
N GLY A 242 6.70 17.68 -4.22
CA GLY A 242 6.32 18.00 -5.60
C GLY A 242 5.07 18.85 -5.61
N THR A 243 5.01 19.87 -6.47
CA THR A 243 3.82 20.71 -6.60
C THR A 243 3.55 21.07 -8.05
N ALA A 244 2.27 21.07 -8.40
CA ALA A 244 1.79 21.42 -9.73
C ALA A 244 0.59 22.37 -9.64
N TRP A 245 0.49 23.27 -10.60
CA TRP A 245 -0.56 24.28 -10.63
C TRP A 245 -0.85 24.74 -12.07
N SER A 246 -1.98 25.39 -12.26
CA SER A 246 -2.34 26.01 -13.53
C SER A 246 -2.17 27.52 -13.40
N ASP A 247 -1.48 28.19 -14.33
CA ASP A 247 -1.38 29.67 -14.35
C ASP A 247 -1.34 30.27 -15.75
N ARG A 248 -1.52 31.59 -15.82
CA ARG A 248 -1.73 32.32 -17.09
C ARG A 248 -0.49 33.02 -17.66
N ARG A 249 0.73 32.61 -17.30
CA ARG A 249 1.92 33.46 -17.56
C ARG A 249 2.27 33.60 -19.02
N ASP A 250 1.81 32.64 -19.81
CA ASP A 250 2.01 32.55 -21.24
C ASP A 250 0.75 32.93 -22.04
N GLY A 251 -0.24 33.56 -21.40
CA GLY A 251 -1.47 34.07 -22.04
C GLY A 251 -2.70 33.18 -21.87
N SER A 252 -2.53 31.86 -21.99
CA SER A 252 -3.53 30.83 -21.72
C SER A 252 -3.30 30.17 -20.35
N TRP A 253 -4.27 29.38 -19.85
CA TRP A 253 -4.08 28.57 -18.64
C TRP A 253 -3.22 27.35 -18.97
N GLU A 254 -2.06 27.24 -18.33
CA GLU A 254 -1.08 26.20 -18.62
C GLU A 254 -0.65 25.50 -17.33
N ILE A 255 -0.27 24.22 -17.44
CA ILE A 255 0.18 23.42 -16.30
C ILE A 255 1.66 23.67 -16.04
N TYR A 256 2.00 23.94 -14.78
CA TYR A 256 3.35 24.11 -14.30
C TYR A 256 3.66 23.15 -13.16
N PHE A 257 4.95 22.86 -13.00
CA PHE A 257 5.46 21.99 -11.97
C PHE A 257 6.75 22.54 -11.35
N ASN A 258 6.93 22.30 -10.05
CA ASN A 258 8.22 22.48 -9.37
C ASN A 258 8.35 21.53 -8.17
N ARG A 259 9.55 21.47 -7.60
CA ARG A 259 9.88 20.74 -6.39
C ARG A 259 10.35 21.72 -5.33
N LEU A 260 9.91 21.54 -4.10
CA LEU A 260 10.29 22.36 -2.95
C LEU A 260 10.97 21.48 -1.91
N ASN A 261 12.11 21.91 -1.36
CA ASN A 261 12.65 21.22 -0.18
C ASN A 261 11.72 21.40 1.05
N ALA A 262 12.06 20.76 2.17
CA ALA A 262 11.28 20.85 3.41
C ALA A 262 11.11 22.29 3.95
N LYS A 263 11.94 23.24 3.52
CA LYS A 263 11.86 24.67 3.87
C LYS A 263 11.08 25.52 2.86
N GLY A 264 10.61 24.91 1.76
CA GLY A 264 9.88 25.61 0.69
C GLY A 264 10.75 26.28 -0.37
N GLU A 265 12.05 26.00 -0.38
CA GLU A 265 12.96 26.52 -1.40
C GLU A 265 12.83 25.67 -2.67
N LYS A 266 12.71 26.35 -3.83
CA LYS A 266 12.61 25.68 -5.13
C LYS A 266 13.91 24.93 -5.46
N LEU A 267 13.77 23.68 -5.90
CA LEU A 267 14.89 22.83 -6.32
C LEU A 267 15.22 22.96 -7.82
N GLY A 268 14.52 23.85 -8.53
CA GLY A 268 14.77 24.16 -9.94
C GLY A 268 13.87 25.29 -10.45
N PRO A 269 14.00 25.68 -11.73
CA PRO A 269 13.05 26.57 -12.38
C PRO A 269 11.66 25.91 -12.48
N ASP A 270 10.63 26.73 -12.68
CA ASP A 270 9.29 26.22 -12.98
C ASP A 270 9.33 25.51 -14.35
N LEU A 271 8.88 24.26 -14.38
CA LEU A 271 8.66 23.52 -15.61
C LEU A 271 7.27 23.83 -16.13
N LYS A 272 7.14 24.30 -17.37
CA LYS A 272 5.87 24.26 -18.10
C LYS A 272 5.66 22.83 -18.60
N VAL A 273 4.58 22.19 -18.17
CA VAL A 273 4.28 20.78 -18.44
C VAL A 273 3.37 20.62 -19.65
N SER A 274 2.38 21.49 -19.81
CA SER A 274 1.54 21.51 -21.01
C SER A 274 2.33 22.09 -22.20
N GLU A 275 2.33 21.36 -23.31
CA GLU A 275 3.10 21.72 -24.50
C GLU A 275 2.28 22.60 -25.48
N ASP A 276 0.96 22.43 -25.48
CA ASP A 276 0.05 23.17 -26.37
C ASP A 276 -0.52 24.41 -25.67
N PRO A 277 -0.41 25.61 -26.27
CA PRO A 277 -0.82 26.88 -25.65
C PRO A 277 -2.35 27.06 -25.70
N THR A 278 -3.08 26.13 -25.12
CA THR A 278 -4.54 26.12 -25.05
C THR A 278 -4.99 26.22 -23.60
N TRP A 279 -6.19 25.78 -23.26
CA TRP A 279 -6.69 25.89 -21.89
C TRP A 279 -6.51 24.57 -21.14
N SER A 280 -5.51 24.53 -20.26
CA SER A 280 -5.18 23.39 -19.41
C SER A 280 -5.46 23.69 -17.92
N ILE A 281 -6.38 22.94 -17.30
CA ILE A 281 -6.85 23.13 -15.90
C ILE A 281 -7.27 21.79 -15.26
N ASN A 282 -7.78 21.84 -14.03
CA ASN A 282 -8.24 20.74 -13.18
C ASN A 282 -7.24 19.59 -13.13
N LEU A 283 -6.03 19.89 -12.66
CA LEU A 283 -4.95 18.91 -12.60
C LEU A 283 -4.99 17.99 -11.37
N SER A 284 -4.54 16.76 -11.56
CA SER A 284 -4.16 15.81 -10.52
C SER A 284 -2.66 15.53 -10.58
N LEU A 285 -2.06 15.28 -9.42
CA LEU A 285 -0.62 15.04 -9.23
C LEU A 285 -0.43 13.86 -8.31
N ALA A 286 0.34 12.87 -8.75
CA ALA A 286 0.71 11.71 -7.94
C ALA A 286 2.22 11.43 -8.01
N TRP A 287 2.78 10.91 -6.92
CA TRP A 287 4.16 10.43 -6.86
C TRP A 287 4.19 8.91 -7.03
N THR A 288 4.98 8.41 -7.99
CA THR A 288 5.05 6.97 -8.29
C THR A 288 6.06 6.20 -7.43
N GLY A 289 6.80 6.90 -6.56
CA GLY A 289 8.01 6.38 -5.92
C GLY A 289 9.29 6.70 -6.70
N LYS A 290 9.17 7.13 -7.96
CA LYS A 290 10.30 7.43 -8.85
C LYS A 290 10.10 8.70 -9.69
N GLU A 291 8.89 8.93 -10.15
CA GLU A 291 8.50 10.01 -11.07
C GLU A 291 7.17 10.62 -10.61
N PHE A 292 6.88 11.83 -11.07
CA PHE A 292 5.58 12.47 -10.90
C PHE A 292 4.70 12.14 -12.10
N ALA A 293 3.49 11.69 -11.82
CA ALA A 293 2.43 11.50 -12.80
C ALA A 293 1.44 12.66 -12.69
N LEU A 294 1.17 13.32 -13.81
CA LEU A 294 0.20 14.41 -13.90
C LEU A 294 -0.90 14.05 -14.88
N ALA A 295 -2.13 14.44 -14.57
CA ALA A 295 -3.26 14.42 -15.49
C ALA A 295 -4.04 15.74 -15.37
N TRP A 296 -4.58 16.25 -16.47
CA TRP A 296 -5.32 17.52 -16.49
C TRP A 296 -6.37 17.53 -17.61
N GLN A 297 -7.29 18.48 -17.53
CA GLN A 297 -8.22 18.81 -18.61
C GLN A 297 -7.57 19.75 -19.61
N ASP A 298 -7.70 19.48 -20.90
CA ASP A 298 -7.05 20.25 -21.97
C ASP A 298 -8.00 20.50 -23.16
N GLN A 299 -8.02 21.71 -23.70
CA GLN A 299 -8.88 22.09 -24.83
C GLN A 299 -8.25 21.90 -26.22
N ARG A 300 -7.02 21.38 -26.32
CA ARG A 300 -6.30 21.35 -27.61
C ARG A 300 -7.00 20.64 -28.76
N GLU A 301 -7.83 19.64 -28.47
CA GLU A 301 -8.57 18.87 -29.47
C GLU A 301 -10.09 19.09 -29.44
N LEU A 302 -10.62 19.72 -28.39
CA LEU A 302 -12.05 19.87 -28.14
C LEU A 302 -12.29 21.28 -27.62
N ASP A 303 -13.02 22.09 -28.39
CA ASP A 303 -13.44 23.45 -28.01
C ASP A 303 -14.96 23.54 -28.25
N PRO A 304 -15.78 23.88 -27.24
CA PRO A 304 -15.44 24.38 -25.89
C PRO A 304 -15.25 23.30 -24.82
N ASP A 305 -15.26 22.03 -25.20
CA ASP A 305 -15.12 20.91 -24.27
C ASP A 305 -13.67 20.69 -23.83
N PHE A 306 -13.36 19.61 -23.10
CA PHE A 306 -12.00 19.29 -22.67
C PHE A 306 -11.74 17.80 -22.84
N GLY A 307 -10.56 17.43 -23.33
CA GLY A 307 -10.03 16.06 -23.23
C GLY A 307 -9.20 15.90 -21.94
N ILE A 308 -8.76 14.68 -21.64
CA ILE A 308 -7.83 14.43 -20.52
C ILE A 308 -6.46 14.05 -21.07
N TRP A 309 -5.46 14.81 -20.64
CA TRP A 309 -4.07 14.64 -21.01
C TRP A 309 -3.22 14.38 -19.78
N GLY A 310 -2.03 13.84 -19.99
CA GLY A 310 -1.09 13.57 -18.93
C GLY A 310 0.35 13.72 -19.37
N ALA A 311 1.23 13.86 -18.39
CA ALA A 311 2.66 13.88 -18.57
C ALA A 311 3.34 13.27 -17.35
N ARG A 312 4.60 12.89 -17.56
CA ARG A 312 5.48 12.41 -16.51
C ARG A 312 6.64 13.37 -16.34
N VAL A 313 7.05 13.54 -15.09
CA VAL A 313 8.20 14.38 -14.73
C VAL A 313 9.09 13.57 -13.81
N ASP A 314 10.39 13.53 -14.09
CA ASP A 314 11.34 12.77 -13.27
C ASP A 314 11.56 13.42 -11.88
N VAL A 315 12.28 12.70 -11.02
CA VAL A 315 12.68 13.17 -9.69
C VAL A 315 13.47 14.49 -9.73
N ASP A 316 14.14 14.77 -10.86
CA ASP A 316 14.93 15.97 -11.12
C ASP A 316 14.12 17.14 -11.71
N GLY A 317 12.81 16.97 -11.88
CA GLY A 317 11.92 17.99 -12.41
C GLY A 317 12.04 18.19 -13.92
N LYS A 318 12.48 17.17 -14.67
CA LYS A 318 12.55 17.19 -16.14
C LYS A 318 11.41 16.36 -16.74
N PRO A 319 10.89 16.74 -17.91
CA PRO A 319 9.85 15.97 -18.59
C PRO A 319 10.39 14.58 -19.01
N VAL A 320 9.54 13.56 -18.87
CA VAL A 320 9.79 12.19 -19.32
C VAL A 320 8.81 11.88 -20.45
N GLY A 321 9.31 11.91 -21.70
CA GLY A 321 8.46 11.84 -22.89
C GLY A 321 7.70 13.14 -23.15
N GLY A 322 6.69 13.08 -24.02
CA GLY A 322 5.78 14.20 -24.33
C GLY A 322 4.42 14.06 -23.62
N ASN A 323 3.51 15.01 -23.86
CA ASN A 323 2.14 14.89 -23.38
C ASN A 323 1.41 13.71 -24.06
N VAL A 324 0.63 12.95 -23.28
CA VAL A 324 -0.12 11.77 -23.74
C VAL A 324 -1.62 11.97 -23.48
N LYS A 325 -2.45 11.59 -24.45
CA LYS A 325 -3.91 11.59 -24.28
C LYS A 325 -4.34 10.39 -23.43
N LEU A 326 -4.95 10.66 -22.28
CA LEU A 326 -5.36 9.64 -21.31
C LEU A 326 -6.84 9.24 -21.43
N ALA A 327 -7.70 10.10 -21.96
CA ALA A 327 -9.09 9.76 -22.25
C ALA A 327 -9.57 10.38 -23.57
N ASP A 328 -10.40 9.64 -24.29
CA ASP A 328 -11.05 10.10 -25.52
C ASP A 328 -12.34 10.85 -25.24
N GLY A 329 -12.62 11.86 -26.07
CA GLY A 329 -13.80 12.69 -25.93
C GLY A 329 -13.77 13.62 -24.72
N GLN A 330 -14.95 14.06 -24.29
CA GLN A 330 -15.10 15.01 -23.20
C GLN A 330 -14.77 14.35 -21.86
N GLY A 331 -13.91 14.99 -21.07
CA GLY A 331 -13.55 14.57 -19.72
C GLY A 331 -13.31 15.76 -18.80
N GLY A 332 -13.68 15.58 -17.52
CA GLY A 332 -13.58 16.59 -16.48
C GLY A 332 -13.14 16.04 -15.14
N SER A 333 -12.52 16.90 -14.31
CA SER A 333 -12.07 16.56 -12.96
C SER A 333 -11.29 15.23 -12.88
N PRO A 334 -10.18 15.07 -13.64
CA PRO A 334 -9.35 13.88 -13.57
C PRO A 334 -8.69 13.75 -12.19
N GLU A 335 -8.65 12.54 -11.65
CA GLU A 335 -7.87 12.21 -10.46
C GLU A 335 -7.06 10.93 -10.66
N LEU A 336 -5.80 10.95 -10.21
CA LEU A 336 -4.86 9.84 -10.32
C LEU A 336 -4.64 9.15 -8.98
N ALA A 337 -4.54 7.82 -9.02
CA ALA A 337 -3.99 7.03 -7.93
C ALA A 337 -2.89 6.11 -8.43
N VAL A 338 -1.83 5.99 -7.64
CA VAL A 338 -0.70 5.11 -7.91
C VAL A 338 -0.92 3.78 -7.19
N GLY A 339 -1.05 2.69 -7.96
CA GLY A 339 -1.09 1.33 -7.44
C GLY A 339 0.29 0.75 -7.19
N LEU A 340 0.36 -0.59 -7.07
CA LEU A 340 1.63 -1.29 -6.90
C LEU A 340 2.43 -1.31 -8.21
N GLY A 341 1.81 -1.76 -9.31
CA GLY A 341 2.41 -1.81 -10.64
C GLY A 341 1.87 -0.76 -11.61
N THR A 342 0.71 -0.18 -11.31
CA THR A 342 -0.07 0.62 -12.27
C THR A 342 -0.39 2.02 -11.77
N ILE A 343 -1.05 2.80 -12.63
CA ILE A 343 -1.64 4.11 -12.30
C ILE A 343 -3.10 4.06 -12.79
N ALA A 344 -4.05 4.33 -11.91
CA ALA A 344 -5.45 4.47 -12.27
C ALA A 344 -5.83 5.95 -12.43
N LEU A 345 -6.70 6.22 -13.39
CA LEU A 345 -7.34 7.50 -13.62
C LEU A 345 -8.83 7.35 -13.41
N ALA A 346 -9.44 8.24 -12.62
CA ALA A 346 -10.89 8.43 -12.57
C ALA A 346 -11.26 9.82 -13.08
N TRP A 347 -12.36 9.94 -13.83
CA TRP A 347 -12.81 11.24 -14.36
C TRP A 347 -14.32 11.29 -14.56
N THR A 348 -14.82 12.51 -14.77
CA THR A 348 -16.23 12.78 -15.07
C THR A 348 -16.42 12.96 -16.57
N VAL A 349 -17.46 12.36 -17.14
CA VAL A 349 -17.97 12.62 -18.48
C VAL A 349 -19.38 13.21 -18.35
N THR A 350 -19.64 14.31 -19.05
CA THR A 350 -20.97 14.95 -19.04
C THR A 350 -21.66 14.70 -20.37
N VAL A 351 -22.84 14.08 -20.36
CA VAL A 351 -23.65 13.84 -21.56
C VAL A 351 -25.03 14.44 -21.34
N GLY A 352 -25.30 15.58 -21.98
CA GLY A 352 -26.52 16.35 -21.76
C GLY A 352 -26.62 16.85 -20.31
N LYS A 353 -27.59 16.34 -19.55
CA LYS A 353 -27.79 16.67 -18.12
C LYS A 353 -27.23 15.61 -17.15
N GLN A 354 -26.65 14.55 -17.69
CA GLN A 354 -26.16 13.42 -16.90
C GLN A 354 -24.65 13.52 -16.75
N HIS A 355 -24.16 13.24 -15.54
CA HIS A 355 -22.74 13.16 -15.26
C HIS A 355 -22.39 11.71 -14.91
N ARG A 356 -21.29 11.22 -15.46
CA ARG A 356 -20.86 9.82 -15.32
C ARG A 356 -19.42 9.77 -14.88
N VAL A 357 -19.11 8.90 -13.93
CA VAL A 357 -17.72 8.67 -13.52
C VAL A 357 -17.19 7.47 -14.29
N TRP A 358 -16.02 7.65 -14.89
CA TRP A 358 -15.29 6.63 -15.63
C TRP A 358 -13.94 6.38 -14.99
N ALA A 359 -13.38 5.19 -15.24
CA ALA A 359 -12.02 4.87 -14.85
C ALA A 359 -11.27 4.09 -15.94
N ALA A 360 -9.94 4.16 -15.89
CA ALA A 360 -9.01 3.41 -16.72
C ALA A 360 -7.73 3.15 -15.94
N VAL A 361 -6.95 2.14 -16.36
CA VAL A 361 -5.68 1.78 -15.73
C VAL A 361 -4.56 1.80 -16.77
N PHE A 362 -3.43 2.35 -16.36
CA PHE A 362 -2.23 2.50 -17.16
C PHE A 362 -1.05 1.83 -16.46
N ASP A 363 -0.04 1.44 -17.23
CA ASP A 363 1.26 1.14 -16.66
C ASP A 363 1.96 2.44 -16.18
N ARG A 364 3.19 2.30 -15.66
CA ARG A 364 3.98 3.43 -15.16
C ARG A 364 4.41 4.41 -16.26
N ASP A 365 4.32 4.00 -17.52
CA ASP A 365 4.71 4.79 -18.68
C ASP A 365 3.52 5.50 -19.35
N PHE A 366 2.32 5.42 -18.75
CA PHE A 366 1.05 5.87 -19.32
C PHE A 366 0.58 5.11 -20.57
N ASN A 367 1.04 3.87 -20.76
CA ASN A 367 0.40 2.97 -21.73
C ASN A 367 -0.86 2.38 -21.11
N ARG A 368 -1.96 2.38 -21.86
CA ARG A 368 -3.25 1.86 -21.39
C ARG A 368 -3.17 0.33 -21.20
N VAL A 369 -3.53 -0.13 -20.01
CA VAL A 369 -3.58 -1.56 -19.63
C VAL A 369 -5.03 -2.04 -19.52
N VAL A 370 -5.91 -1.18 -19.01
CA VAL A 370 -7.36 -1.43 -18.91
C VAL A 370 -8.10 -0.34 -19.68
N GLU A 371 -8.97 -0.76 -20.59
CA GLU A 371 -9.83 0.14 -21.35
C GLU A 371 -10.80 0.91 -20.45
N PRO A 372 -11.18 2.16 -20.81
CA PRO A 372 -12.15 2.93 -20.04
C PRO A 372 -13.43 2.16 -19.76
N PHE A 373 -13.88 2.19 -18.50
CA PHE A 373 -15.17 1.64 -18.08
C PHE A 373 -15.92 2.62 -17.19
N GLU A 374 -17.25 2.60 -17.27
CA GLU A 374 -18.14 3.47 -16.50
C GLU A 374 -18.40 2.89 -15.11
N ILE A 375 -18.21 3.68 -14.05
CA ILE A 375 -18.45 3.32 -12.65
C ILE A 375 -19.91 3.57 -12.24
N THR A 376 -20.47 4.71 -12.64
CA THR A 376 -21.81 5.15 -12.21
C THR A 376 -22.97 4.30 -12.74
N GLY A 377 -22.77 3.65 -13.88
CA GLY A 377 -23.81 2.94 -14.61
C GLY A 377 -25.04 3.83 -14.92
N LYS A 378 -26.18 3.18 -15.18
CA LYS A 378 -27.43 3.88 -15.53
C LYS A 378 -28.18 4.45 -14.33
N SER A 379 -27.81 4.08 -13.11
CA SER A 379 -28.61 4.35 -11.93
C SER A 379 -28.22 5.66 -11.24
N VAL A 380 -26.95 6.03 -11.22
CA VAL A 380 -26.43 7.15 -10.40
C VAL A 380 -25.76 8.18 -11.31
N SER A 381 -25.88 9.47 -10.96
CA SER A 381 -25.06 10.51 -11.59
C SER A 381 -23.84 10.76 -10.71
N GLY A 382 -22.71 11.20 -11.27
CA GLY A 382 -21.49 11.38 -10.48
C GLY A 382 -20.58 12.45 -11.02
N VAL A 383 -20.03 13.26 -10.12
CA VAL A 383 -19.08 14.35 -10.41
C VAL A 383 -17.97 14.39 -9.37
N PHE A 384 -16.85 15.02 -9.74
CA PHE A 384 -15.68 15.22 -8.87
C PHE A 384 -15.23 13.93 -8.17
N PRO A 385 -14.85 12.89 -8.92
CA PRO A 385 -14.30 11.69 -8.33
C PRO A 385 -13.00 12.02 -7.59
N VAL A 386 -12.75 11.29 -6.51
CA VAL A 386 -11.45 11.13 -5.88
C VAL A 386 -11.09 9.65 -5.93
N ILE A 387 -9.81 9.34 -6.07
CA ILE A 387 -9.31 7.96 -6.15
C ILE A 387 -8.08 7.80 -5.28
N THR A 388 -7.97 6.65 -4.62
CA THR A 388 -6.77 6.27 -3.87
C THR A 388 -6.44 4.79 -4.05
N TRP A 389 -5.18 4.42 -3.84
CA TRP A 389 -4.76 3.03 -3.74
C TRP A 389 -4.75 2.58 -2.28
N ASN A 390 -5.37 1.43 -2.01
CA ASN A 390 -5.48 0.87 -0.67
C ASN A 390 -5.14 -0.63 -0.70
N LYS A 391 -3.92 -0.98 -0.29
CA LYS A 391 -3.31 -2.34 -0.27
C LYS A 391 -3.27 -3.04 -1.63
N ASP A 392 -4.41 -3.47 -2.14
CA ASP A 392 -4.57 -4.31 -3.33
C ASP A 392 -5.55 -3.73 -4.37
N ARG A 393 -6.15 -2.56 -4.09
CA ARG A 393 -7.24 -2.01 -4.90
C ARG A 393 -7.21 -0.50 -5.03
N TYR A 394 -7.80 -0.02 -6.11
CA TYR A 394 -8.22 1.36 -6.26
C TYR A 394 -9.59 1.55 -5.63
N VAL A 395 -9.74 2.59 -4.82
CA VAL A 395 -11.02 3.01 -4.23
C VAL A 395 -11.37 4.37 -4.79
N VAL A 396 -12.54 4.47 -5.42
CA VAL A 396 -13.09 5.71 -5.96
C VAL A 396 -14.25 6.16 -5.10
N ALA A 397 -14.31 7.44 -4.77
CA ALA A 397 -15.51 8.07 -4.22
C ALA A 397 -15.89 9.31 -5.04
N PHE A 398 -17.18 9.58 -5.14
CA PHE A 398 -17.73 10.75 -5.83
C PHE A 398 -19.07 11.11 -5.21
N TYR A 399 -19.64 12.26 -5.55
CA TYR A 399 -20.99 12.60 -5.10
C TYR A 399 -21.97 12.72 -6.26
N ASP A 400 -23.22 12.36 -5.98
CA ASP A 400 -24.31 12.52 -6.94
C ASP A 400 -24.81 13.97 -6.91
N PRO A 401 -24.72 14.74 -8.02
CA PRO A 401 -25.20 16.10 -8.06
C PRO A 401 -26.74 16.18 -8.13
N ASP A 402 -27.43 15.05 -8.39
CA ASP A 402 -28.89 14.97 -8.44
C ASP A 402 -29.49 15.28 -7.05
N SER A 403 -30.53 16.11 -7.06
CA SER A 403 -31.22 16.58 -5.87
C SER A 403 -31.98 15.50 -5.12
N THR A 404 -32.12 14.30 -5.68
CA THR A 404 -32.88 13.19 -5.06
C THR A 404 -32.01 12.18 -4.33
N LYS A 405 -30.79 11.92 -4.81
CA LYS A 405 -29.90 10.89 -4.24
C LYS A 405 -28.95 11.41 -3.18
N LYS A 406 -28.51 12.67 -3.31
CA LYS A 406 -27.85 13.49 -2.28
C LYS A 406 -26.74 12.81 -1.44
N ALA A 407 -26.02 11.85 -2.01
CA ALA A 407 -25.07 11.01 -1.29
C ALA A 407 -23.70 10.97 -1.97
N VAL A 408 -22.69 10.62 -1.17
CA VAL A 408 -21.39 10.15 -1.65
C VAL A 408 -21.50 8.65 -1.95
N TRP A 409 -20.97 8.25 -3.09
CA TRP A 409 -20.93 6.88 -3.58
C TRP A 409 -19.49 6.41 -3.69
N GLY A 410 -19.29 5.09 -3.59
CA GLY A 410 -18.01 4.42 -3.63
C GLY A 410 -18.01 3.22 -4.57
N PHE A 411 -16.82 2.91 -5.10
CA PHE A 411 -16.57 1.77 -5.96
C PHE A 411 -15.11 1.34 -5.80
N ALA A 412 -14.82 0.03 -5.90
CA ALA A 412 -13.45 -0.45 -5.83
C ALA A 412 -13.12 -1.51 -6.88
N PHE A 413 -11.92 -1.44 -7.44
CA PHE A 413 -11.43 -2.35 -8.48
C PHE A 413 -9.92 -2.62 -8.34
N ASP A 414 -9.47 -3.75 -8.89
CA ASP A 414 -8.04 -4.13 -8.88
C ASP A 414 -7.25 -3.51 -10.07
N GLU A 415 -5.93 -3.75 -10.13
CA GLU A 415 -5.08 -3.25 -11.23
C GLU A 415 -5.45 -3.80 -12.63
N LYS A 416 -6.26 -4.87 -12.68
CA LYS A 416 -6.75 -5.47 -13.92
C LYS A 416 -8.13 -4.94 -14.32
N GLY A 417 -8.70 -4.01 -13.54
CA GLY A 417 -10.05 -3.48 -13.78
C GLY A 417 -11.18 -4.39 -13.29
N ASN A 418 -10.88 -5.47 -12.57
CA ASN A 418 -11.93 -6.32 -12.00
C ASN A 418 -12.61 -5.58 -10.85
N THR A 419 -13.94 -5.55 -10.87
CA THR A 419 -14.71 -4.99 -9.77
C THR A 419 -14.54 -5.84 -8.52
N LEU A 420 -14.07 -5.23 -7.44
CA LEU A 420 -13.96 -5.86 -6.12
C LEU A 420 -15.14 -5.47 -5.23
N VAL A 421 -15.56 -4.20 -5.31
CA VAL A 421 -16.74 -3.68 -4.62
C VAL A 421 -17.59 -2.92 -5.62
N ALA A 422 -18.80 -3.40 -5.86
CA ALA A 422 -19.76 -2.74 -6.74
C ALA A 422 -20.19 -1.39 -6.17
N LEU A 423 -20.85 -0.58 -7.02
CA LEU A 423 -21.28 0.77 -6.68
C LEU A 423 -22.13 0.77 -5.39
N THR A 424 -21.62 1.42 -4.35
CA THR A 424 -22.16 1.40 -2.99
C THR A 424 -22.36 2.82 -2.49
N GLN A 425 -23.47 3.09 -1.80
CA GLN A 425 -23.70 4.38 -1.15
C GLN A 425 -22.91 4.46 0.16
N LEU A 426 -22.09 5.50 0.34
CA LEU A 426 -21.20 5.65 1.51
C LEU A 426 -21.79 6.56 2.60
N THR A 427 -22.68 7.47 2.21
CA THR A 427 -23.30 8.43 3.13
C THR A 427 -24.82 8.33 3.08
N GLU A 428 -25.43 8.40 4.25
CA GLU A 428 -26.86 8.54 4.43
C GLU A 428 -27.11 9.92 5.02
N SER A 429 -27.81 10.78 4.29
CA SER A 429 -28.14 12.12 4.74
C SER A 429 -29.58 12.46 4.40
N PRO A 430 -30.33 13.10 5.32
CA PRO A 430 -31.61 13.70 4.98
C PRO A 430 -31.46 14.88 3.99
N ARG A 431 -30.24 15.39 3.79
CA ARG A 431 -29.90 16.52 2.92
C ARG A 431 -28.73 16.13 2.02
N PHE A 432 -27.80 17.04 1.73
CA PHE A 432 -26.74 16.86 0.73
C PHE A 432 -25.41 16.46 1.35
N SER A 433 -24.86 15.32 0.91
CA SER A 433 -23.45 14.94 1.08
C SER A 433 -22.65 15.23 -0.19
N ARG A 434 -21.50 15.92 -0.09
CA ARG A 434 -20.66 16.34 -1.22
C ARG A 434 -19.17 16.36 -0.87
N TYR A 435 -18.35 16.56 -1.90
CA TYR A 435 -16.91 16.83 -1.79
C TYR A 435 -16.15 15.78 -0.95
N PRO A 436 -16.18 14.49 -1.36
CA PRO A 436 -15.46 13.47 -0.65
C PRO A 436 -13.95 13.67 -0.75
N SER A 437 -13.24 13.31 0.32
CA SER A 437 -11.81 13.07 0.37
C SER A 437 -11.59 11.66 0.92
N LEU A 438 -10.69 10.91 0.30
CA LEU A 438 -10.32 9.56 0.72
C LEU A 438 -8.86 9.55 1.17
N LEU A 439 -8.61 9.01 2.35
CA LEU A 439 -7.27 8.70 2.82
C LEU A 439 -7.13 7.17 2.96
N PRO A 440 -6.17 6.53 2.25
CA PRO A 440 -5.92 5.10 2.41
C PRO A 440 -5.23 4.84 3.74
N LEU A 441 -5.66 3.82 4.47
CA LEU A 441 -5.08 3.40 5.76
C LEU A 441 -4.39 2.04 5.65
N GLY A 442 -4.09 1.58 4.44
CA GLY A 442 -3.53 0.27 4.17
C GLY A 442 -4.64 -0.69 3.74
N ASP A 443 -5.45 -1.18 4.67
CA ASP A 443 -6.55 -2.11 4.42
C ASP A 443 -7.94 -1.46 4.53
N ARG A 444 -8.02 -0.23 5.04
CA ARG A 444 -9.24 0.56 5.25
C ARG A 444 -9.12 1.92 4.57
N ALA A 445 -10.21 2.65 4.48
CA ALA A 445 -10.17 4.04 4.02
C ALA A 445 -10.85 4.96 5.03
N LEU A 446 -10.26 6.12 5.28
CA LEU A 446 -10.96 7.22 5.93
C LEU A 446 -11.69 8.04 4.86
N LEU A 447 -13.01 8.18 5.00
CA LEU A 447 -13.82 9.09 4.20
C LEU A 447 -14.06 10.37 4.99
N VAL A 448 -13.68 11.51 4.43
CA VAL A 448 -14.07 12.86 4.90
C VAL A 448 -14.97 13.50 3.85
N TRP A 449 -16.08 14.12 4.24
CA TRP A 449 -17.00 14.77 3.28
C TRP A 449 -17.74 15.94 3.92
N SER A 450 -18.36 16.75 3.09
CA SER A 450 -19.24 17.85 3.49
C SER A 450 -20.69 17.40 3.51
N ASP A 451 -21.43 17.71 4.57
CA ASP A 451 -22.84 17.34 4.72
C ASP A 451 -23.69 18.47 5.31
N THR A 452 -24.93 18.59 4.88
CA THR A 452 -25.89 19.57 5.39
C THR A 452 -26.90 18.99 6.38
N LYS A 453 -26.77 17.71 6.77
CA LYS A 453 -27.75 16.95 7.56
C LYS A 453 -28.22 17.61 8.86
N ASP A 454 -27.38 18.41 9.51
CA ASP A 454 -27.72 19.04 10.79
C ASP A 454 -28.66 20.25 10.65
N GLY A 455 -28.97 20.68 9.43
CA GLY A 455 -29.96 21.73 9.15
C GLY A 455 -29.56 23.14 9.59
N GLY A 456 -28.32 23.33 10.07
CA GLY A 456 -27.79 24.56 10.68
C GLY A 456 -27.39 25.69 9.72
N GLY A 457 -27.83 25.67 8.46
CA GLY A 457 -27.61 26.78 7.51
C GLY A 457 -26.42 26.63 6.55
N GLY A 458 -25.60 25.59 6.68
CA GLY A 458 -24.47 25.31 5.78
C GLY A 458 -23.98 23.86 5.82
N TYR A 459 -22.98 23.55 5.01
CA TYR A 459 -22.25 22.28 5.01
C TYR A 459 -21.30 22.19 6.20
N GLU A 460 -21.19 21.00 6.78
CA GLU A 460 -20.23 20.68 7.82
C GLU A 460 -19.42 19.45 7.41
N LEU A 461 -18.17 19.38 7.86
CA LEU A 461 -17.34 18.21 7.59
C LEU A 461 -17.65 17.08 8.56
N TYR A 462 -17.67 15.87 8.02
CA TYR A 462 -17.81 14.63 8.78
C TYR A 462 -16.78 13.62 8.32
N THR A 463 -16.54 12.62 9.16
CA THR A 463 -15.67 11.50 8.86
C THR A 463 -16.23 10.17 9.32
N LYS A 464 -15.89 9.11 8.60
CA LYS A 464 -16.09 7.71 9.00
C LYS A 464 -15.01 6.85 8.38
N MET A 465 -14.67 5.76 9.05
CA MET A 465 -13.82 4.73 8.47
C MET A 465 -14.65 3.74 7.68
N LEU A 466 -14.07 3.19 6.62
CA LEU A 466 -14.66 2.20 5.73
C LEU A 466 -13.76 0.96 5.69
N ASP A 467 -14.37 -0.21 5.77
CA ASP A 467 -13.69 -1.50 5.60
C ASP A 467 -13.30 -1.74 4.12
N PRO A 468 -12.56 -2.82 3.80
CA PRO A 468 -12.23 -3.14 2.40
C PRO A 468 -13.44 -3.31 1.46
N ASN A 469 -14.64 -3.54 2.01
CA ASN A 469 -15.91 -3.68 1.29
C ASN A 469 -16.73 -2.38 1.26
N LEU A 470 -16.11 -1.26 1.64
CA LEU A 470 -16.72 0.08 1.74
C LEU A 470 -17.90 0.17 2.73
N LYS A 471 -17.89 -0.68 3.76
CA LYS A 471 -18.87 -0.64 4.85
C LYS A 471 -18.34 0.21 6.01
N PRO A 472 -19.19 1.02 6.67
CA PRO A 472 -18.78 1.83 7.82
C PRO A 472 -18.22 0.99 8.98
N MET A 473 -17.08 1.40 9.52
CA MET A 473 -16.40 0.77 10.66
C MET A 473 -16.54 1.60 11.95
N GLY A 474 -17.76 1.78 12.42
CA GLY A 474 -18.06 2.51 13.66
C GLY A 474 -18.94 3.73 13.43
N THR A 475 -18.99 4.61 14.42
CA THR A 475 -19.87 5.77 14.40
C THR A 475 -19.24 6.93 13.63
N GLU A 476 -20.06 7.57 12.82
CA GLU A 476 -19.73 8.78 12.09
C GLU A 476 -19.44 9.95 13.03
N GLN A 477 -18.40 10.73 12.73
CA GLN A 477 -17.92 11.83 13.54
C GLN A 477 -18.11 13.16 12.83
N ARG A 478 -18.60 14.17 13.56
CA ARG A 478 -18.67 15.56 13.07
C ARG A 478 -17.38 16.30 13.35
N ILE A 479 -16.79 16.91 12.33
CA ILE A 479 -15.51 17.63 12.40
C ILE A 479 -15.71 19.10 12.68
N THR A 480 -16.58 19.78 11.92
CA THR A 480 -16.76 21.24 12.00
C THR A 480 -18.11 21.62 12.61
N ARG A 481 -18.16 22.81 13.20
CA ARG A 481 -19.36 23.46 13.76
C ARG A 481 -19.42 24.92 13.31
N ALA A 482 -19.37 25.14 12.00
CA ALA A 482 -19.39 26.47 11.42
C ALA A 482 -20.82 27.05 11.36
N VAL A 483 -20.93 28.38 11.46
CA VAL A 483 -22.20 29.09 11.19
C VAL A 483 -22.53 29.09 9.68
N GLY A 484 -21.57 28.70 8.83
CA GLY A 484 -21.76 28.55 7.38
C GLY A 484 -21.13 27.27 6.81
N ASP A 485 -20.60 27.32 5.59
CA ASP A 485 -20.15 26.18 4.79
C ASP A 485 -18.69 25.80 5.04
N SER A 486 -18.46 24.61 5.61
CA SER A 486 -17.19 23.89 5.61
C SER A 486 -17.13 22.87 4.45
N ILE A 487 -16.36 23.16 3.40
CA ILE A 487 -16.33 22.34 2.18
C ILE A 487 -14.96 22.13 1.54
N PHE A 488 -14.92 21.21 0.56
CA PHE A 488 -13.70 20.80 -0.16
C PHE A 488 -12.57 20.30 0.77
N PRO A 489 -12.84 19.30 1.63
CA PRO A 489 -11.81 18.75 2.49
C PRO A 489 -10.68 18.14 1.66
N VAL A 490 -9.43 18.33 2.10
CA VAL A 490 -8.23 17.64 1.62
C VAL A 490 -7.51 17.08 2.84
N SER A 491 -7.31 15.77 2.87
CA SER A 491 -6.74 15.07 4.02
C SER A 491 -5.37 14.47 3.74
N THR A 492 -4.48 14.49 4.74
CA THR A 492 -3.19 13.77 4.71
C THR A 492 -2.83 13.29 6.13
N PHE A 493 -1.95 12.30 6.22
CA PHE A 493 -1.36 11.86 7.49
C PHE A 493 -0.58 12.99 8.18
N GLY A 494 -0.46 12.88 9.50
CA GLY A 494 0.28 13.76 10.38
C GLY A 494 1.43 13.06 11.13
N PRO A 495 2.01 13.71 12.15
CA PRO A 495 3.19 13.23 12.87
C PRO A 495 3.06 11.87 13.56
N THR A 496 1.86 11.50 14.04
CA THR A 496 1.67 10.30 14.87
C THR A 496 0.52 9.42 14.36
N GLY A 497 0.31 9.40 13.04
CA GLY A 497 -0.83 8.71 12.43
C GLY A 497 -2.17 9.45 12.57
N ASP A 498 -2.16 10.66 13.15
CA ASP A 498 -3.27 11.61 13.08
C ASP A 498 -3.49 12.10 11.65
N ILE A 499 -4.62 12.74 11.38
CA ILE A 499 -5.00 13.17 10.03
C ILE A 499 -5.24 14.66 10.03
N GLY A 500 -4.41 15.39 9.27
CA GLY A 500 -4.64 16.80 8.96
C GLY A 500 -5.71 16.95 7.89
N VAL A 501 -6.58 17.94 8.06
CA VAL A 501 -7.67 18.24 7.11
C VAL A 501 -7.64 19.74 6.80
N LEU A 502 -7.34 20.08 5.54
CA LEU A 502 -7.45 21.43 5.00
C LEU A 502 -8.80 21.59 4.30
N PHE A 503 -9.47 22.71 4.47
CA PHE A 503 -10.80 22.92 3.93
C PHE A 503 -11.13 24.41 3.76
N ARG A 504 -12.20 24.69 3.01
CA ARG A 504 -12.77 26.04 2.86
C ARG A 504 -13.86 26.24 3.90
N ASP A 505 -13.89 27.40 4.54
CA ASP A 505 -14.86 27.74 5.57
C ASP A 505 -15.20 29.25 5.51
N ASP A 506 -16.48 29.60 5.70
CA ASP A 506 -16.97 30.99 5.71
C ASP A 506 -17.51 31.47 7.07
N ARG A 507 -17.16 30.80 8.18
CA ARG A 507 -17.53 31.18 9.56
C ARG A 507 -17.18 32.63 9.93
N LEU A 508 -16.29 33.26 9.17
CA LEU A 508 -15.87 34.66 9.34
C LEU A 508 -16.60 35.64 8.40
N GLY A 509 -17.66 35.21 7.72
CA GLY A 509 -18.41 36.01 6.74
C GLY A 509 -17.73 36.16 5.38
N SER A 510 -16.58 35.52 5.17
CA SER A 510 -15.87 35.43 3.89
C SER A 510 -15.23 34.06 3.75
N LEU A 511 -15.14 33.54 2.51
CA LEU A 511 -14.54 32.24 2.24
C LEU A 511 -13.04 32.28 2.52
N GLN A 512 -12.59 31.44 3.45
CA GLN A 512 -11.20 31.36 3.92
C GLN A 512 -10.75 29.89 3.95
N THR A 513 -9.43 29.67 3.96
CA THR A 513 -8.85 28.34 4.11
C THR A 513 -8.54 28.06 5.57
N PHE A 514 -8.99 26.92 6.07
CA PHE A 514 -8.81 26.48 7.45
C PHE A 514 -8.19 25.09 7.50
N PHE A 515 -7.59 24.78 8.64
CA PHE A 515 -6.96 23.51 8.94
C PHE A 515 -7.48 22.96 10.29
N THR A 516 -7.72 21.66 10.35
CA THR A 516 -8.06 20.93 11.57
C THR A 516 -7.39 19.55 11.59
N ARG A 517 -7.48 18.83 12.71
CA ARG A 517 -6.87 17.51 12.90
C ARG A 517 -7.86 16.51 13.48
N LEU A 518 -7.75 15.29 12.99
CA LEU A 518 -8.39 14.11 13.55
C LEU A 518 -7.32 13.29 14.28
N VAL A 519 -7.57 12.99 15.54
CA VAL A 519 -6.75 12.09 16.33
C VAL A 519 -7.38 10.72 16.34
N CYS A 520 -6.52 9.70 16.31
CA CYS A 520 -6.96 8.33 16.42
C CYS A 520 -7.09 7.93 17.90
N LYS A 521 -8.24 7.35 18.27
CA LYS A 521 -8.57 6.93 19.64
C LYS A 521 -9.31 5.59 19.63
N ALA A 522 -9.28 4.88 20.74
CA ALA A 522 -10.09 3.68 20.92
C ALA A 522 -11.59 4.03 20.84
N LYS A 523 -12.37 3.13 20.25
CA LYS A 523 -13.83 3.25 20.08
C LYS A 523 -14.61 3.29 21.39
#